data_AF-A0A445BI01-F1
#
_entry.id   AF-A0A445BI01-F1
#
_cell.length_a   1.000
_cell.length_b   1.000
_cell.length_c   1.000
_cell.angle_alpha   90.00
_cell.angle_beta   90.00
_cell.angle_gamma   90.00
#
_symmetry.space_group_name_H-M   'P 1'
#
loop_
_entity.id
_entity.type
_entity.pdbx_description
1 polymer ?
#
loop_
_entity_poly.entity_id
_entity_poly.type
_entity_poly.pdbx_seq_one_letter_code
_entity_poly.pdbx_strand_id
1 'polypeptide(L)'
;MMVVTTNLVECINSVLKGAHNLPITTLVKATFYRLNELFTRKRAEAEARINAGHVFSELVTSKLHANQLALGNIQVNCFDRKNEVFKMREMPSGLEYVVDLRRQQCDCGEFQVDRIPCRHVFACCANQ
;
A
#
# COMPACT_ATOMS: atom_id res chain seq x y z
N MET A 1 18.91 19.81 -20.58
CA MET A 1 17.60 19.98 -19.92
C MET A 1 17.86 20.05 -18.42
N MET A 2 17.91 21.24 -17.83
CA MET A 2 18.10 21.38 -16.38
C MET A 2 16.78 21.06 -15.68
N VAL A 3 16.77 20.02 -14.85
CA VAL A 3 15.72 19.83 -13.85
C VAL A 3 15.93 20.92 -12.79
N VAL A 4 15.08 21.95 -12.79
CA VAL A 4 15.02 22.89 -11.66
C VAL A 4 14.53 22.08 -10.47
N THR A 5 15.45 21.73 -9.59
CA THR A 5 15.15 21.12 -8.30
C THR A 5 14.70 22.24 -7.38
N THR A 6 13.41 22.57 -7.40
CA THR A 6 12.85 23.54 -6.45
C THR A 6 13.04 22.98 -5.04
N ASN A 7 13.97 23.56 -4.29
CA ASN A 7 14.29 23.14 -2.93
C ASN A 7 13.01 23.20 -2.09
N LEU A 8 12.71 22.15 -1.31
CA LEU A 8 11.53 22.08 -0.44
C LEU A 8 11.39 23.33 0.44
N VAL A 9 12.53 23.86 0.90
CA VAL A 9 12.60 25.09 1.70
C VAL A 9 12.11 26.31 0.92
N GLU A 10 12.42 26.40 -0.37
CA GLU A 10 11.99 27.51 -1.24
C GLU A 10 10.49 27.43 -1.54
N CYS A 11 9.97 26.22 -1.76
CA CYS A 11 8.54 25.98 -1.92
C CYS A 11 7.76 26.37 -0.66
N ILE A 12 8.24 25.93 0.52
CA ILE A 12 7.65 26.27 1.82
C ILE A 12 7.72 27.78 2.06
N ASN A 13 8.87 28.42 1.82
CA ASN A 13 8.99 29.88 1.98
C ASN A 13 8.09 30.66 1.02
N SER A 14 7.89 30.18 -0.20
CA SER A 14 6.98 30.80 -1.17
C SER A 14 5.52 30.79 -0.67
N VAL A 15 5.07 29.65 -0.15
CA VAL A 15 3.73 29.51 0.45
C VAL A 15 3.59 30.37 1.71
N LEU A 16 4.60 30.35 2.58
CA LEU A 16 4.58 31.09 3.84
C LEU A 16 4.65 32.61 3.64
N LYS A 17 5.36 33.10 2.60
CA LYS A 17 5.37 34.54 2.26
C LYS A 17 3.97 35.10 2.01
N GLY A 18 3.10 34.33 1.34
CA GLY A 18 1.70 34.72 1.12
C GLY A 18 0.84 34.64 2.38
N ALA A 19 1.18 33.75 3.32
CA ALA A 19 0.45 33.54 4.57
C ALA A 19 0.90 34.47 5.72
N HIS A 20 2.13 34.99 5.67
CA HIS A 20 2.78 35.73 6.76
C HIS A 20 2.04 36.99 7.21
N ASN A 21 1.28 37.62 6.31
CA ASN A 21 0.53 38.85 6.60
C ASN A 21 -0.97 38.60 6.84
N LEU A 22 -1.39 37.34 6.94
CA LEU A 22 -2.78 37.00 7.24
C LEU A 22 -2.99 36.87 8.75
N PRO A 23 -4.13 37.35 9.30
CA PRO A 23 -4.49 37.07 10.67
C PRO A 23 -4.49 35.56 10.94
N ILE A 24 -3.97 35.14 12.10
CA ILE A 24 -3.97 33.73 12.52
C ILE A 24 -5.39 33.14 12.44
N THR A 25 -6.40 33.93 12.80
CA THR A 25 -7.81 33.55 12.71
C THR A 25 -8.26 33.24 11.29
N THR A 26 -7.77 33.97 10.28
CA THR A 26 -8.04 33.71 8.86
C THR A 26 -7.41 32.41 8.40
N LEU A 27 -6.15 32.16 8.79
CA LEU A 27 -5.45 30.91 8.48
C LEU A 27 -6.15 29.70 9.12
N VAL A 28 -6.50 29.79 10.40
CA VAL A 28 -7.21 28.73 11.13
C VAL A 28 -8.57 28.44 10.47
N LYS A 29 -9.35 29.49 10.13
CA LYS A 29 -10.63 29.32 9.43
C LYS A 29 -10.44 28.65 8.07
N ALA A 30 -9.48 29.10 7.26
CA ALA A 30 -9.23 28.53 5.95
C ALA A 30 -8.81 27.06 6.03
N THR A 31 -7.89 26.71 6.94
CA THR A 31 -7.48 25.33 7.19
C THR A 31 -8.66 24.48 7.67
N PHE A 32 -9.47 24.99 8.60
CA PHE A 32 -10.65 24.29 9.09
C PHE A 32 -11.63 23.94 7.97
N TYR A 33 -12.01 24.92 7.13
CA TYR A 33 -12.97 24.67 6.05
C TYR A 33 -12.41 23.73 4.98
N ARG A 34 -11.13 23.89 4.60
CA ARG A 34 -10.48 22.98 3.63
C ARG A 34 -10.39 21.55 4.14
N LEU A 35 -10.03 21.37 5.40
CA LEU A 35 -10.01 20.05 6.02
C LEU A 35 -11.42 19.47 6.12
N ASN A 36 -12.40 20.25 6.54
CA ASN A 36 -13.78 19.80 6.66
C ASN A 36 -14.36 19.35 5.30
N GLU A 37 -14.09 20.11 4.23
CA GLU A 37 -14.46 19.74 2.85
C GLU A 37 -13.79 18.43 2.44
N LEU A 38 -12.48 18.30 2.68
CA LEU A 38 -11.73 17.08 2.37
C LEU A 38 -12.28 15.87 3.13
N PHE A 39 -12.49 15.98 4.43
CA PHE A 39 -13.00 14.89 5.26
C PHE A 39 -14.44 14.51 4.90
N THR A 40 -15.30 15.50 4.60
CA THR A 40 -16.67 15.23 4.15
C THR A 40 -16.67 14.45 2.85
N ARG A 41 -15.86 14.87 1.87
CA ARG A 41 -15.72 14.13 0.61
C ARG A 41 -15.15 12.73 0.83
N LYS A 42 -14.07 12.58 1.61
CA LYS A 42 -13.45 11.27 1.89
C LYS A 42 -14.37 10.33 2.65
N ARG A 43 -15.20 10.85 3.53
CA ARG A 43 -16.26 10.09 4.20
C ARG A 43 -17.28 9.56 3.19
N ALA A 44 -17.79 10.41 2.30
CA ALA A 44 -18.74 9.97 1.27
C ALA A 44 -18.14 8.91 0.33
N GLU A 45 -16.88 9.07 -0.09
CA GLU A 45 -16.14 8.07 -0.86
C GLU A 45 -16.03 6.73 -0.11
N ALA A 46 -15.74 6.75 1.19
CA ALA A 46 -15.65 5.56 2.02
C ALA A 46 -17.01 4.88 2.22
N GLU A 47 -18.06 5.65 2.51
CA GLU A 47 -19.43 5.14 2.67
C GLU A 47 -19.94 4.50 1.37
N ALA A 48 -19.68 5.13 0.21
CA ALA A 48 -20.03 4.55 -1.08
C ALA A 48 -19.34 3.20 -1.32
N ARG A 49 -18.07 3.06 -0.93
CA ARG A 49 -17.33 1.79 -1.03
C ARG A 49 -17.89 0.71 -0.11
N ILE A 50 -18.21 1.07 1.13
CA ILE A 50 -18.83 0.16 2.10
C ILE A 50 -20.19 -0.31 1.55
N ASN A 51 -21.00 0.60 1.02
CA ASN A 51 -22.31 0.27 0.42
C ASN A 51 -22.19 -0.60 -0.85
N ALA A 52 -21.10 -0.43 -1.62
CA ALA A 52 -20.77 -1.29 -2.75
C ALA A 52 -20.21 -2.67 -2.32
N GLY A 53 -20.07 -2.94 -1.02
CA GLY A 53 -19.57 -4.21 -0.48
C GLY A 53 -18.06 -4.35 -0.50
N HIS A 54 -17.30 -3.28 -0.74
CA HIS A 54 -15.84 -3.35 -0.71
C HIS A 54 -15.33 -3.43 0.73
N VAL A 55 -14.55 -4.48 1.02
CA VAL A 55 -13.94 -4.71 2.34
C VAL A 55 -12.67 -3.87 2.55
N PHE A 56 -11.95 -3.57 1.47
CA PHE A 56 -10.66 -2.90 1.52
C PHE A 56 -10.66 -1.54 0.82
N SER A 57 -9.67 -0.70 1.16
CA SER A 57 -9.39 0.54 0.44
C SER A 57 -8.91 0.25 -0.98
N GLU A 58 -9.00 1.24 -1.87
CA GLU A 58 -8.59 1.09 -3.27
C GLU A 58 -7.14 0.63 -3.40
N LEU A 59 -6.26 1.22 -2.60
CA LEU A 59 -4.84 0.90 -2.59
C LEU A 59 -4.61 -0.58 -2.26
N VAL A 60 -5.28 -1.08 -1.21
CA VAL A 60 -5.14 -2.47 -0.78
C VAL A 60 -5.77 -3.42 -1.80
N THR A 61 -6.96 -3.09 -2.33
CA THR A 61 -7.62 -3.89 -3.37
C THR A 61 -6.73 -4.02 -4.61
N SER A 62 -6.16 -2.91 -5.09
CA SER A 62 -5.27 -2.90 -6.25
C SER A 62 -3.99 -3.69 -5.99
N LYS A 63 -3.41 -3.58 -4.79
CA LYS A 63 -2.21 -4.33 -4.43
C LYS A 63 -2.46 -5.84 -4.33
N LEU A 64 -3.57 -6.25 -3.71
CA LEU A 64 -3.99 -7.66 -3.65
C LEU A 64 -4.20 -8.22 -5.06
N HIS A 65 -4.90 -7.48 -5.93
CA HIS A 65 -5.11 -7.89 -7.31
C HIS A 65 -3.80 -8.01 -8.10
N ALA A 66 -2.88 -7.04 -7.95
CA ALA A 66 -1.56 -7.10 -8.58
C ALA A 66 -0.74 -8.31 -8.08
N ASN A 67 -0.75 -8.56 -6.76
CA ASN A 67 -0.07 -9.71 -6.15
C ASN A 67 -0.63 -11.04 -6.66
N GLN A 68 -1.95 -11.12 -6.85
CA GLN A 68 -2.62 -12.30 -7.40
C GLN A 68 -2.30 -12.51 -8.89
N LEU A 69 -2.18 -11.44 -9.68
CA LEU A 69 -1.78 -11.57 -11.09
C LEU A 69 -0.30 -11.95 -11.26
N ALA A 70 0.55 -11.58 -10.30
CA ALA A 70 1.98 -11.85 -10.34
C ALA A 70 2.39 -13.30 -9.99
N LEU A 71 1.44 -14.25 -10.00
CA LEU A 71 1.66 -15.65 -9.64
C LEU A 71 2.31 -16.50 -10.72
N GLY A 72 2.12 -16.14 -12.00
CA GLY A 72 2.35 -17.05 -13.14
C GLY A 72 3.77 -17.62 -13.27
N ASN A 73 4.75 -17.00 -12.59
CA ASN A 73 6.14 -17.40 -12.66
C ASN A 73 6.67 -18.02 -11.36
N ILE A 74 5.80 -18.39 -10.42
CA ILE A 74 6.20 -18.92 -9.12
C ILE A 74 5.96 -20.44 -9.10
N GLN A 75 7.05 -21.21 -9.01
CA GLN A 75 6.98 -22.64 -8.75
C GLN A 75 6.95 -22.88 -7.24
N VAL A 76 5.89 -23.52 -6.74
CA VAL A 76 5.72 -23.81 -5.31
C VAL A 76 6.13 -25.24 -5.02
N ASN A 77 7.03 -25.42 -4.04
CA ASN A 77 7.46 -26.69 -3.49
C ASN A 77 7.00 -26.78 -2.03
N CYS A 78 6.05 -27.66 -1.74
CA CYS A 78 5.57 -27.91 -0.39
C CYS A 78 6.67 -28.62 0.43
N PHE A 79 7.32 -27.88 1.35
CA PHE A 79 8.40 -28.41 2.18
C PHE A 79 7.87 -29.07 3.46
N ASP A 80 6.97 -28.39 4.18
CA ASP A 80 6.34 -28.92 5.38
C ASP A 80 4.87 -28.49 5.45
N ARG A 81 3.99 -29.36 4.94
CA ARG A 81 2.55 -29.11 4.93
C ARG A 81 1.95 -29.07 6.34
N LYS A 82 2.51 -29.78 7.32
CA LYS A 82 1.97 -29.82 8.69
C LYS A 82 2.22 -28.51 9.44
N ASN A 83 3.37 -27.88 9.17
CA ASN A 83 3.71 -26.58 9.75
C ASN A 83 3.37 -25.39 8.83
N GLU A 84 2.75 -25.65 7.68
CA GLU A 84 2.38 -24.66 6.66
C GLU A 84 3.57 -23.80 6.19
N VAL A 85 4.71 -24.48 5.98
CA VAL A 85 5.95 -23.88 5.46
C VAL A 85 6.18 -24.34 4.03
N PHE A 86 6.30 -23.37 3.13
CA PHE A 86 6.44 -23.58 1.70
C PHE A 86 7.73 -22.95 1.19
N LYS A 87 8.44 -23.66 0.32
CA LYS A 87 9.54 -23.09 -0.46
C LYS A 87 9.05 -22.83 -1.86
N MET A 88 9.39 -21.69 -2.44
CA MET A 88 9.02 -21.41 -3.82
C MET A 88 10.20 -20.85 -4.58
N ARG A 89 10.19 -21.05 -5.88
CA ARG A 89 11.18 -20.55 -6.82
C ARG A 89 10.51 -19.63 -7.82
N GLU A 90 11.01 -18.41 -7.95
CA GLU A 90 10.60 -17.50 -9.01
C GLU A 90 11.35 -17.79 -10.29
N MET A 91 10.62 -17.88 -11.40
CA MET A 91 11.18 -18.06 -12.74
C MET A 91 11.09 -16.75 -13.54
N PRO A 92 12.05 -16.45 -14.44
CA PRO A 92 13.25 -17.22 -14.72
C PRO A 92 14.42 -16.91 -13.77
N SER A 93 14.24 -16.06 -12.75
CA SER A 93 15.34 -15.60 -11.87
C SER A 93 16.01 -16.73 -11.08
N GLY A 94 15.28 -17.82 -10.80
CA GLY A 94 15.73 -18.92 -9.97
C GLY A 94 15.80 -18.59 -8.49
N LEU A 95 15.32 -17.39 -8.08
CA LEU A 95 15.36 -16.96 -6.68
C LEU A 95 14.41 -17.80 -5.85
N GLU A 96 14.90 -18.26 -4.71
CA GLU A 96 14.13 -19.05 -3.77
C GLU A 96 13.70 -18.21 -2.57
N TYR A 97 12.49 -18.49 -2.10
CA TYR A 97 11.87 -17.80 -0.98
C TYR A 97 11.10 -18.82 -0.13
N VAL A 98 11.01 -18.55 1.17
CA VAL A 98 10.23 -19.34 2.12
C VAL A 98 9.02 -18.52 2.58
N VAL A 99 7.85 -19.18 2.65
CA VAL A 99 6.66 -18.68 3.33
C VAL A 99 6.37 -19.54 4.53
N ASP A 100 6.16 -18.91 5.68
CA ASP A 100 5.59 -19.50 6.88
C ASP A 100 4.21 -18.85 7.12
N LEU A 101 3.14 -19.59 6.79
CA LEU A 101 1.78 -19.06 6.90
C LEU A 101 1.36 -18.87 8.36
N ARG A 102 1.82 -19.73 9.28
CA ARG A 102 1.46 -19.66 10.72
C ARG A 102 2.05 -18.43 11.38
N ARG A 103 3.28 -18.07 11.01
CA ARG A 103 3.97 -16.87 11.53
C ARG A 103 3.67 -15.61 10.73
N GLN A 104 2.93 -15.73 9.63
CA GLN A 104 2.68 -14.65 8.68
C GLN A 104 3.98 -14.02 8.15
N GLN A 105 4.91 -14.86 7.71
CA GLN A 105 6.23 -14.43 7.24
C GLN A 105 6.51 -14.92 5.82
N CYS A 106 7.16 -14.07 5.04
CA CYS A 106 7.69 -14.39 3.73
C CYS A 106 9.06 -13.74 3.56
N ASP A 107 10.03 -14.43 2.98
CA ASP A 107 11.39 -13.90 2.81
C ASP A 107 11.45 -12.61 1.97
N CYS A 108 10.46 -12.35 1.12
CA CYS A 108 10.36 -11.09 0.39
C CYS A 108 10.04 -9.86 1.26
N GLY A 109 9.66 -10.05 2.54
CA GLY A 109 9.39 -8.98 3.51
C GLY A 109 8.05 -8.26 3.34
N GLU A 110 7.44 -8.30 2.16
CA GLU A 110 6.17 -7.59 1.88
C GLU A 110 5.03 -8.04 2.80
N PHE A 111 4.92 -9.34 3.09
CA PHE A 111 3.84 -9.84 3.94
C PHE A 111 3.92 -9.24 5.36
N GLN A 112 5.14 -9.04 5.86
CA GLN A 112 5.41 -8.47 7.18
C GLN A 112 5.20 -6.96 7.22
N VAL A 113 5.60 -6.26 6.15
CA VAL A 113 5.50 -4.80 6.05
C VAL A 113 4.06 -4.37 5.79
N ASP A 114 3.44 -4.96 4.77
CA ASP A 114 2.10 -4.55 4.32
C ASP A 114 0.98 -5.20 5.12
N ARG A 115 1.27 -6.28 5.85
CA ARG A 115 0.29 -7.06 6.61
C ARG A 115 -0.86 -7.61 5.75
N ILE A 116 -0.61 -7.77 4.45
CA ILE A 116 -1.52 -8.40 3.49
C ILE A 116 -0.75 -9.46 2.69
N PRO A 117 -1.42 -10.48 2.12
CA PRO A 117 -0.77 -11.49 1.30
C PRO A 117 0.04 -10.88 0.15
N CYS A 118 1.34 -11.20 0.11
CA CYS A 118 2.17 -10.95 -1.06
C CYS A 118 1.95 -12.04 -2.11
N ARG A 119 2.50 -11.86 -3.32
CA ARG A 119 2.35 -12.83 -4.43
C ARG A 119 2.74 -14.26 -4.03
N HIS A 120 3.76 -14.40 -3.19
CA HIS A 120 4.22 -15.68 -2.67
C HIS A 120 3.19 -16.40 -1.79
N VAL A 121 2.52 -15.65 -0.92
CA VAL A 121 1.45 -16.19 -0.05
C VAL A 121 0.27 -16.63 -0.91
N PHE A 122 -0.11 -15.82 -1.92
CA PHE A 122 -1.13 -16.20 -2.89
C PHE A 122 -0.75 -17.49 -3.65
N ALA A 123 0.52 -17.66 -4.00
CA ALA A 123 1.00 -18.87 -4.67
C ALA A 123 0.84 -20.11 -3.78
N CYS A 124 1.13 -19.98 -2.47
CA CYS A 124 0.93 -21.06 -1.50
C CYS A 124 -0.56 -21.47 -1.42
N CYS A 125 -1.46 -20.48 -1.32
CA CYS A 125 -2.90 -20.73 -1.23
C CYS A 125 -3.49 -21.40 -2.49
N ALA A 126 -2.93 -21.13 -3.67
CA ALA A 126 -3.35 -21.78 -4.90
C ALA A 126 -2.93 -23.28 -5.00
N ASN A 127 -1.99 -23.72 -4.14
CA ASN A 127 -1.41 -25.07 -4.15
C ASN A 127 -1.79 -25.90 -2.90
N GLN A 128 -2.78 -25.47 -2.13
CA GLN A 128 -3.23 -26.13 -0.90
C GLN A 128 -4.33 -27.17 -1.16
#